data_AF-A0A8H6DWR2-F1
#
_entry.id   AF-A0A8H6DWR2-F1
#
_cell.length_a   1.000
_cell.length_b   1.000
_cell.length_c   1.000
_cell.angle_alpha   90.00
_cell.angle_beta   90.00
_cell.angle_gamma   90.00
#
_symmetry.space_group_name_H-M   'P 1'
#
loop_
_entity.id
_entity.type
_entity.pdbx_description
1 polymer ?
#
loop_
_entity_poly.entity_id
_entity_poly.type
_entity_poly.pdbx_seq_one_letter_code
_entity_poly.pdbx_strand_id
1 'polypeptide(L)'
;MVRTPITIDKGHTITPLNSPPVPLELPSKNPPSPSTKSPRNPVNQHWVQAQQRKIFIQHLKQWSMGHDSSAHFQGKLSLLPPDPRRREDLDLGKSVQCVLTDSSFTDCRKKIVVRLFSPQMGKRKSKRPSMIRPAQRGDMDPFESREAFTEWEESTCPFTFAEDDMAQPTSQVKSISPSNYYKLVIRCGSGWLSAREYLNNLYFTRLAIKNTSLSANTVSDKAERTFRTHSQALSPQPAPEDTVNIQPLFHPFLRLPQELQEMIMMTAAGLTRNYDLLPEISYRLPSKHAKSPISLSTLLRISPTITSTMQSYILHRTTFHFGLTGTTNFLWQLGPTNRPHIRRLAFHFGRGALLHCVRWLAPDPIFDLLQPPVQKDMGGLPYFWRCQLRALAKELHLTELIIGVQTMPHADIAMVARIMKESFGSVEKVSFVENFLDGTTKLLDGADTRLEGVGKGSWRDMTMGYVERHKRQVGWHNYHFGLEVAGMTEEELERKIDGESVFFDS
;
A
#
# COMPACT_ATOMS: atom_id res chain seq x y z
N MET A 1 -35.78 -20.31 24.49
CA MET A 1 -34.61 -19.57 24.99
C MET A 1 -34.93 -18.08 24.96
N VAL A 2 -34.81 -17.44 26.11
CA VAL A 2 -35.42 -16.15 26.46
C VAL A 2 -34.72 -14.99 25.76
N ARG A 3 -35.51 -14.15 25.08
CA ARG A 3 -35.09 -12.86 24.51
C ARG A 3 -35.15 -11.78 25.59
N THR A 4 -34.07 -11.04 25.78
CA THR A 4 -34.06 -9.76 26.48
C THR A 4 -34.02 -8.61 25.47
N PRO A 5 -34.82 -7.53 25.65
CA PRO A 5 -34.79 -6.35 24.81
C PRO A 5 -33.81 -5.29 25.35
N ILE A 6 -33.20 -4.55 24.43
CA ILE A 6 -32.37 -3.36 24.68
C ILE A 6 -33.30 -2.15 24.72
N THR A 7 -33.33 -1.46 25.85
CA THR A 7 -34.07 -0.22 26.06
C THR A 7 -33.16 0.98 25.77
N ILE A 8 -33.66 1.86 24.90
CA ILE A 8 -33.20 3.24 24.70
C ILE A 8 -33.85 4.08 25.80
N ASP A 9 -33.10 4.95 26.46
CA ASP A 9 -33.72 6.04 27.24
C ASP A 9 -33.07 7.40 26.99
N LYS A 10 -33.96 8.39 27.05
CA LYS A 10 -33.86 9.78 26.60
C LYS A 10 -33.15 10.65 27.65
N GLY A 11 -32.63 11.78 27.17
CA GLY A 11 -31.83 12.70 27.98
C GLY A 11 -32.61 13.53 29.00
N HIS A 12 -31.86 14.27 29.82
CA HIS A 12 -32.30 15.53 30.39
C HIS A 12 -31.12 16.50 30.61
N THR A 13 -31.38 17.74 30.18
CA THR A 13 -30.64 18.97 30.38
C THR A 13 -30.90 19.53 31.77
N ILE A 14 -29.86 19.80 32.58
CA ILE A 14 -29.90 20.80 33.66
C ILE A 14 -28.53 21.49 33.74
N THR A 15 -28.53 22.82 33.70
CA THR A 15 -27.39 23.74 33.92
C THR A 15 -27.72 24.58 35.18
N PRO A 16 -26.83 25.48 35.66
CA PRO A 16 -25.74 25.28 36.61
C PRO A 16 -25.97 25.99 37.96
N LEU A 17 -25.12 25.77 38.98
CA LEU A 17 -24.84 26.83 39.97
C LEU A 17 -23.57 26.57 40.80
N ASN A 18 -22.89 27.68 41.11
CA ASN A 18 -21.97 27.94 42.23
C ASN A 18 -20.48 27.61 42.08
N SER A 19 -19.76 28.60 41.54
CA SER A 19 -18.36 28.93 41.82
C SER A 19 -18.21 29.71 43.14
N PRO A 20 -17.19 29.44 43.98
CA PRO A 20 -16.82 30.30 45.11
C PRO A 20 -15.81 31.40 44.72
N PRO A 21 -15.71 32.49 45.52
CA PRO A 21 -15.21 33.80 45.09
C PRO A 21 -13.69 33.98 45.19
N VAL A 22 -13.21 34.84 44.28
CA VAL A 22 -11.86 35.39 44.17
C VAL A 22 -11.62 36.47 45.23
N PRO A 23 -10.50 36.44 45.97
CA PRO A 23 -10.02 37.61 46.72
C PRO A 23 -9.19 38.55 45.84
N LEU A 24 -9.59 39.82 45.81
CA LEU A 24 -8.83 40.95 45.28
C LEU A 24 -7.77 41.36 46.31
N GLU A 25 -6.48 41.25 45.95
CA GLU A 25 -5.39 41.94 46.65
C GLU A 25 -4.70 42.96 45.73
N LEU A 26 -4.45 44.14 46.29
CA LEU A 26 -3.93 45.35 45.66
C LEU A 26 -2.47 45.23 45.21
N PRO A 27 -2.02 46.05 44.23
CA PRO A 27 -0.65 46.04 43.73
C PRO A 27 0.29 46.80 44.67
N SER A 28 1.19 46.08 45.34
CA SER A 28 2.33 46.66 46.05
C SER A 28 3.39 47.11 45.04
N LYS A 29 3.62 48.43 44.99
CA LYS A 29 4.76 49.07 44.33
C LYS A 29 6.01 48.86 45.20
N ASN A 30 6.95 48.04 44.75
CA ASN A 30 8.39 48.19 44.99
C ASN A 30 9.18 47.25 44.05
N PRO A 31 10.29 47.70 43.44
CA PRO A 31 11.06 46.87 42.50
C PRO A 31 12.06 45.98 43.26
N PRO A 32 12.17 44.67 42.97
CA PRO A 32 13.32 43.90 43.40
C PRO A 32 14.44 43.99 42.35
N SER A 33 15.58 44.46 42.84
CA SER A 33 16.92 44.37 42.26
C SER A 33 17.30 42.94 41.84
N PRO A 34 18.34 42.76 40.98
CA PRO A 34 18.55 41.54 40.24
C PRO A 34 19.23 40.45 41.07
N SER A 35 19.14 39.21 40.55
CA SER A 35 20.00 38.06 40.91
C SER A 35 19.70 37.35 42.24
N THR A 36 18.86 36.32 42.16
CA THR A 36 19.16 35.02 42.80
C THR A 36 18.65 33.89 41.90
N LYS A 37 19.59 33.04 41.44
CA LYS A 37 19.32 31.83 40.65
C LYS A 37 18.31 30.95 41.40
N SER A 38 17.15 30.72 40.79
CA SER A 38 16.14 29.78 41.29
C SER A 38 16.75 28.37 41.46
N PRO A 39 16.44 27.66 42.56
CA PRO A 39 16.98 26.32 42.80
C PRO A 39 16.48 25.36 41.73
N ARG A 40 17.43 24.68 41.07
CA ARG A 40 17.17 23.68 40.03
C ARG A 40 16.33 22.54 40.60
N ASN A 41 15.01 22.57 40.39
CA ASN A 41 14.13 21.47 40.72
C ASN A 41 14.52 20.21 39.90
N PRO A 42 14.95 19.10 40.52
CA PRO A 42 15.35 17.88 39.81
C PRO A 42 14.19 17.24 39.03
N VAL A 43 12.94 17.44 39.46
CA VAL A 43 11.74 16.93 38.78
C VAL A 43 11.58 17.58 37.40
N ASN A 44 11.88 18.87 37.28
CA ASN A 44 11.84 19.57 35.99
C ASN A 44 12.95 19.09 35.04
N GLN A 45 14.08 18.60 35.56
CA GLN A 45 15.18 18.11 34.71
C GLN A 45 14.82 16.79 34.04
N HIS A 46 14.22 15.85 34.77
CA HIS A 46 13.76 14.58 34.19
C HIS A 46 12.69 14.81 33.12
N TRP A 47 11.77 15.74 33.36
CA TRP A 47 10.74 16.09 32.38
C TRP A 47 11.34 16.72 31.11
N VAL A 48 12.28 17.66 31.24
CA VAL A 48 12.98 18.26 30.10
C VAL A 48 13.77 17.21 29.30
N GLN A 49 14.48 16.29 29.98
CA GLN A 49 15.22 15.21 29.32
C GLN A 49 14.28 14.25 28.57
N ALA A 50 13.17 13.85 29.18
CA ALA A 50 12.17 13.00 28.53
C ALA A 50 11.59 13.67 27.27
N GLN A 51 11.32 14.98 27.34
CA GLN A 51 10.83 15.75 26.20
C GLN A 51 11.88 15.87 25.08
N GLN A 52 13.14 16.13 25.43
CA GLN A 52 14.25 16.14 24.46
C GLN A 52 14.44 14.78 23.79
N ARG A 53 14.37 13.68 24.55
CA ARG A 53 14.40 12.30 24.01
C ARG A 53 13.27 12.09 23.01
N LYS A 54 12.04 12.43 23.38
CA LYS A 54 10.85 12.28 22.52
C LYS A 54 11.01 13.03 21.20
N ILE A 55 11.47 14.28 21.25
CA ILE A 55 11.71 15.11 20.07
C ILE A 55 12.82 14.52 19.20
N PHE A 56 13.94 14.09 19.81
CA PHE A 56 15.05 13.49 19.07
C PHE A 56 14.66 12.17 18.39
N ILE A 57 13.89 11.31 19.08
CA ILE A 57 13.30 10.10 18.50
C ILE A 57 12.39 10.43 17.33
N GLN A 58 11.57 11.49 17.43
CA GLN A 58 10.73 11.92 16.32
C GLN A 58 11.58 12.35 15.10
N HIS A 59 12.67 13.08 15.31
CA HIS A 59 13.61 13.42 14.24
C HIS A 59 14.29 12.17 13.65
N LEU A 60 14.68 11.20 14.49
CA LEU A 60 15.23 9.92 14.01
C LEU A 60 14.21 9.10 13.23
N LYS A 61 12.92 9.10 13.62
CA LYS A 61 11.84 8.47 12.86
C LYS A 61 11.64 9.14 11.50
N GLN A 62 11.67 10.48 11.46
CA GLN A 62 11.60 11.21 10.19
C GLN A 62 12.79 10.90 9.29
N TRP A 63 13.99 10.83 9.86
CA TRP A 63 15.18 10.37 9.15
C TRP A 63 14.99 8.94 8.63
N SER A 64 14.58 7.99 9.47
CA SER A 64 14.47 6.59 9.06
C SER A 64 13.47 6.36 7.93
N MET A 65 12.48 7.24 7.77
CA MET A 65 11.49 7.18 6.68
C MET A 65 11.95 7.83 5.37
N GLY A 66 12.88 8.79 5.39
CA GLY A 66 13.22 9.62 4.22
C GLY A 66 14.70 9.65 3.84
N HIS A 67 15.50 8.76 4.42
CA HIS A 67 16.96 8.74 4.24
C HIS A 67 17.43 7.89 3.07
N ASP A 68 18.71 8.04 2.78
CA ASP A 68 19.47 7.09 1.97
C ASP A 68 20.01 5.97 2.89
N SER A 69 19.12 5.14 3.46
CA SER A 69 19.55 3.96 4.22
C SER A 69 20.43 3.08 3.35
N SER A 70 21.28 2.29 3.99
CA SER A 70 21.79 1.08 3.32
C SER A 70 20.62 0.28 2.75
N ALA A 71 20.67 -0.06 1.45
CA ALA A 71 19.68 -0.92 0.81
C ALA A 71 19.77 -2.38 1.30
N HIS A 72 20.81 -2.71 2.06
CA HIS A 72 21.14 -4.07 2.48
C HIS A 72 20.91 -4.28 3.98
N PHE A 73 21.03 -3.23 4.79
CA PHE A 73 20.91 -3.32 6.25
C PHE A 73 19.46 -3.15 6.73
N GLN A 74 19.01 -4.09 7.56
CA GLN A 74 17.77 -4.00 8.32
C GLN A 74 18.08 -4.11 9.81
N GLY A 75 17.53 -3.22 10.63
CA GLY A 75 17.85 -3.21 12.05
C GLY A 75 17.06 -2.22 12.89
N LYS A 76 17.57 -1.94 14.09
CA LYS A 76 17.01 -1.00 15.05
C LYS A 76 18.11 -0.09 15.58
N LEU A 77 17.80 1.19 15.68
CA LEU A 77 18.62 2.19 16.33
C LEU A 77 17.90 2.67 17.58
N SER A 78 18.50 2.46 18.74
CA SER A 78 17.92 2.80 20.02
C SER A 78 18.79 3.78 20.77
N LEU A 79 18.19 4.75 21.45
CA LEU A 79 18.93 5.60 22.38
C LEU A 79 19.39 4.78 23.59
N LEU A 80 20.58 5.08 24.11
CA LEU A 80 20.99 4.49 25.39
C LEU A 80 20.09 5.02 26.53
N PRO A 81 19.81 4.20 27.56
CA PRO A 81 19.12 4.68 28.76
C PRO A 81 19.84 5.90 29.34
N PRO A 82 19.09 6.90 29.85
CA PRO A 82 19.68 8.11 30.39
C PRO A 82 20.61 7.77 31.56
N ASP A 83 21.87 8.17 31.48
CA ASP A 83 22.82 8.05 32.60
C ASP A 83 22.49 9.13 33.65
N PRO A 84 22.07 8.77 34.88
CA PRO A 84 21.71 9.75 35.90
C PRO A 84 22.88 10.66 36.31
N ARG A 85 24.12 10.29 35.96
CA ARG A 85 25.34 11.06 36.29
C ARG A 85 25.78 11.98 35.16
N ARG A 86 25.25 11.84 33.95
CA ARG A 86 25.66 12.63 32.78
C ARG A 86 24.47 13.34 32.17
N ARG A 87 24.61 14.66 32.02
CA ARG A 87 23.65 15.44 31.25
C ARG A 87 23.85 15.14 29.77
N GLU A 88 22.97 14.32 29.21
CA GLU A 88 22.92 14.08 27.77
C GLU A 88 22.15 15.21 27.09
N ASP A 89 22.86 16.02 26.32
CA ASP A 89 22.24 17.03 25.46
C ASP A 89 21.82 16.39 24.13
N LEU A 90 20.53 16.06 24.02
CA LEU A 90 19.95 15.45 22.83
C LEU A 90 19.39 16.51 21.87
N ASP A 91 20.29 17.10 21.08
CA ASP A 91 19.94 18.07 20.03
C ASP A 91 20.49 17.66 18.67
N LEU A 92 19.92 18.23 17.61
CA LEU A 92 20.44 18.07 16.25
C LEU A 92 21.89 18.60 16.15
N GLY A 93 22.75 17.86 15.46
CA GLY A 93 24.18 18.14 15.29
C GLY A 93 25.06 17.71 16.48
N LYS A 94 24.48 17.41 17.65
CA LYS A 94 25.22 16.90 18.82
C LYS A 94 25.49 15.41 18.72
N SER A 95 26.56 14.97 19.37
CA SER A 95 26.96 13.56 19.42
C SER A 95 26.10 12.80 20.44
N VAL A 96 25.30 11.85 19.96
CA VAL A 96 24.40 11.04 20.78
C VAL A 96 24.86 9.58 20.77
N GLN A 97 24.87 8.93 21.93
CA GLN A 97 25.24 7.51 22.02
C GLN A 97 24.00 6.64 21.82
N CYS A 98 24.08 5.70 20.89
CA CYS A 98 23.00 4.80 20.52
C CYS A 98 23.45 3.34 20.54
N VAL A 99 22.48 2.44 20.57
CA VAL A 99 22.67 1.01 20.33
C VAL A 99 22.10 0.69 18.96
N LEU A 100 22.94 0.13 18.08
CA LEU A 100 22.55 -0.41 16.79
C LEU A 100 22.38 -1.93 16.93
N THR A 101 21.22 -2.42 16.55
CA THR A 101 20.88 -3.85 16.51
C THR A 101 20.55 -4.21 15.07
N ASP A 102 21.03 -5.35 14.59
CA ASP A 102 20.76 -5.85 13.25
C ASP A 102 19.66 -6.91 13.32
N SER A 103 18.71 -6.88 12.39
CA SER A 103 17.61 -7.83 12.34
C SER A 103 18.05 -9.23 11.92
N SER A 104 19.10 -9.34 11.10
CA SER A 104 19.69 -10.64 10.72
C SER A 104 20.60 -11.21 11.80
N PHE A 105 21.04 -10.38 12.76
CA PHE A 105 21.93 -10.75 13.85
C PHE A 105 21.45 -10.12 15.16
N THR A 106 20.33 -10.62 15.67
CA THR A 106 19.65 -10.09 16.87
C THR A 106 20.54 -10.10 18.11
N ASP A 107 21.48 -11.05 18.15
CA ASP A 107 22.40 -11.24 19.27
C ASP A 107 23.60 -10.27 19.22
N CYS A 108 23.75 -9.48 18.14
CA CYS A 108 24.91 -8.62 17.93
C CYS A 108 24.55 -7.13 18.05
N ARG A 109 24.31 -6.67 19.28
CA ARG A 109 24.12 -5.24 19.60
C ARG A 109 25.47 -4.51 19.61
N LYS A 110 25.53 -3.32 19.00
CA LYS A 110 26.75 -2.49 18.94
C LYS A 110 26.47 -1.08 19.43
N LYS A 111 27.27 -0.59 20.38
CA LYS A 111 27.24 0.81 20.80
C LYS A 111 27.88 1.68 19.72
N ILE A 112 27.16 2.69 19.26
CA ILE A 112 27.63 3.65 18.25
C ILE A 112 27.40 5.08 18.74
N VAL A 113 28.10 6.04 18.14
CA VAL A 113 27.87 7.47 18.36
C VAL A 113 27.38 8.08 17.06
N VAL A 114 26.28 8.82 17.10
CA VAL A 114 25.64 9.39 15.93
C VAL A 114 25.51 10.91 16.05
N ARG A 115 25.44 11.60 14.91
CA ARG A 115 25.01 13.00 14.81
C ARG A 115 23.93 13.11 13.76
N LEU A 116 22.80 13.71 14.13
CA LEU A 116 21.66 13.92 13.25
C LEU A 116 21.55 15.40 12.88
N PHE A 117 21.64 15.74 11.60
CA PHE A 117 21.52 17.11 11.11
C PHE A 117 20.15 17.35 10.47
N SER A 118 19.60 18.54 10.67
CA SER A 118 18.34 18.96 10.05
C SER A 118 18.43 19.03 8.53
N PRO A 119 17.29 18.92 7.82
CA PRO A 119 17.19 19.24 6.40
C PRO A 119 17.70 20.64 6.12
N GLN A 120 18.62 20.77 5.17
CA GLN A 120 19.06 22.08 4.69
C GLN A 120 18.02 22.59 3.71
N MET A 121 16.94 23.17 4.23
CA MET A 121 16.03 23.99 3.41
C MET A 121 16.86 25.14 2.86
N GLY A 122 17.06 25.17 1.55
CA GLY A 122 17.93 26.15 0.90
C GLY A 122 17.50 27.58 1.24
N LYS A 123 18.11 28.16 2.27
CA LYS A 123 18.03 29.60 2.51
C LYS A 123 18.77 30.25 1.34
N ARG A 124 18.03 30.64 0.30
CA ARG A 124 18.54 31.55 -0.74
C ARG A 124 19.18 32.72 -0.02
N LYS A 125 20.52 32.78 -0.01
CA LYS A 125 21.25 33.95 0.47
C LYS A 125 20.81 35.10 -0.43
N SER A 126 19.93 35.97 0.06
CA SER A 126 19.67 37.27 -0.54
C SER A 126 21.01 38.01 -0.55
N LYS A 127 21.68 38.05 -1.71
CA LYS A 127 22.80 38.94 -1.94
C LYS A 127 22.26 40.37 -1.90
N ARG A 128 22.38 41.05 -0.75
CA ARG A 128 22.39 42.51 -0.75
C ARG A 128 23.73 42.93 -1.38
N PRO A 129 23.75 43.74 -2.46
CA PRO A 129 24.98 44.26 -3.01
C PRO A 129 25.49 45.34 -2.05
N SER A 130 26.61 45.09 -1.36
CA SER A 130 27.32 46.13 -0.65
C SER A 130 28.06 47.00 -1.67
N MET A 131 27.67 48.27 -1.73
CA MET A 131 28.32 49.30 -2.53
C MET A 131 29.82 49.38 -2.24
N ILE A 132 30.54 49.46 -3.35
CA ILE A 132 31.96 49.77 -3.51
C ILE A 132 32.25 51.18 -2.94
N ARG A 133 33.34 51.32 -2.19
CA ARG A 133 34.12 52.56 -2.11
C ARG A 133 35.59 52.23 -2.43
N PRO A 134 36.23 52.93 -3.39
CA PRO A 134 37.64 52.74 -3.70
C PRO A 134 38.52 53.82 -3.03
N ALA A 135 39.67 53.41 -2.50
CA ALA A 135 40.85 54.23 -2.29
C ALA A 135 42.07 53.27 -2.35
N GLN A 136 42.74 53.13 -3.50
CA GLN A 136 43.91 53.89 -3.99
C GLN A 136 45.25 53.51 -3.33
N ARG A 137 46.11 52.82 -4.15
CA ARG A 137 47.60 52.81 -4.24
C ARG A 137 48.43 52.53 -2.97
N GLY A 138 49.61 51.90 -2.99
CA GLY A 138 50.44 51.09 -3.90
C GLY A 138 51.10 50.01 -3.01
N ASP A 139 52.10 49.22 -3.32
CA ASP A 139 53.21 49.34 -4.26
C ASP A 139 54.03 48.03 -4.16
N MET A 140 54.63 47.62 -5.29
CA MET A 140 55.77 46.72 -5.51
C MET A 140 55.83 45.28 -4.92
N ASP A 141 55.68 44.33 -5.84
CA ASP A 141 56.41 43.06 -5.92
C ASP A 141 57.89 43.35 -6.29
N PRO A 142 58.87 42.52 -5.90
CA PRO A 142 59.46 41.64 -6.93
C PRO A 142 60.04 40.32 -6.39
N PHE A 143 59.80 39.20 -7.07
CA PHE A 143 60.80 38.42 -7.83
C PHE A 143 60.22 37.09 -8.33
N GLU A 144 60.08 36.98 -9.65
CA GLU A 144 59.99 35.72 -10.40
C GLU A 144 61.37 35.06 -10.50
N SER A 145 61.43 33.71 -10.64
CA SER A 145 62.10 33.01 -11.77
C SER A 145 62.37 31.50 -11.54
N ARG A 146 61.91 30.71 -12.53
CA ARG A 146 62.56 29.58 -13.24
C ARG A 146 62.85 28.18 -12.65
N GLU A 147 62.14 27.20 -13.22
CA GLU A 147 62.56 26.05 -14.07
C GLU A 147 63.86 25.25 -13.82
N ALA A 148 63.72 23.89 -13.80
CA ALA A 148 64.42 22.83 -14.59
C ALA A 148 64.47 21.50 -13.77
N PHE A 149 63.93 20.36 -14.27
CA PHE A 149 64.63 19.20 -14.91
C PHE A 149 65.83 18.63 -14.08
N THR A 150 66.06 17.33 -13.85
CA THR A 150 65.81 16.08 -14.60
C THR A 150 66.07 14.86 -13.68
N GLU A 151 65.53 13.70 -14.09
CA GLU A 151 66.07 12.31 -13.95
C GLU A 151 66.30 11.70 -12.56
N TRP A 152 65.76 10.48 -12.36
CA TRP A 152 66.52 9.22 -12.45
C TRP A 152 65.50 8.07 -12.55
N GLU A 153 65.45 7.43 -13.73
CA GLU A 153 65.03 6.04 -13.95
C GLU A 153 66.02 5.11 -13.19
N GLU A 154 65.75 3.85 -12.87
CA GLU A 154 65.33 2.81 -13.80
C GLU A 154 65.07 1.49 -13.03
N SER A 155 64.37 0.60 -13.74
CA SER A 155 64.47 -0.86 -13.65
C SER A 155 63.73 -1.61 -12.53
N THR A 156 62.92 -2.67 -12.74
CA THR A 156 62.45 -3.38 -13.95
C THR A 156 61.25 -4.26 -13.56
N CYS A 157 60.30 -4.35 -14.48
CA CYS A 157 59.07 -5.16 -14.60
C CYS A 157 59.33 -6.70 -14.62
N PRO A 158 58.40 -7.62 -15.02
CA PRO A 158 57.00 -7.48 -15.51
C PRO A 158 56.01 -8.51 -14.87
N PHE A 159 54.69 -8.32 -14.93
CA PHE A 159 53.87 -8.88 -16.01
C PHE A 159 52.50 -8.19 -16.09
N THR A 160 52.20 -7.78 -17.32
CA THR A 160 51.06 -7.05 -17.88
C THR A 160 49.91 -7.96 -18.29
N PHE A 161 48.68 -7.42 -18.31
CA PHE A 161 47.73 -7.40 -19.44
C PHE A 161 46.65 -6.32 -19.10
N ALA A 162 46.84 -5.09 -19.60
CA ALA A 162 46.14 -4.44 -20.74
C ALA A 162 44.67 -4.09 -20.41
N GLU A 163 44.32 -2.83 -20.06
CA GLU A 163 44.08 -1.64 -20.93
C GLU A 163 43.05 -1.93 -22.03
N ASP A 164 41.88 -1.29 -22.02
CA ASP A 164 41.56 0.06 -22.51
C ASP A 164 40.17 0.47 -21.96
N ASP A 165 39.68 1.70 -21.80
CA ASP A 165 40.09 3.07 -22.07
C ASP A 165 38.98 3.94 -21.39
N MET A 166 39.23 5.24 -21.14
CA MET A 166 38.30 6.33 -20.76
C MET A 166 38.69 7.11 -19.48
N ALA A 167 39.49 8.15 -19.72
CA ALA A 167 39.26 9.53 -19.31
C ALA A 167 38.82 9.79 -17.84
N GLN A 168 39.79 10.17 -17.01
CA GLN A 168 39.53 11.05 -15.87
C GLN A 168 39.25 12.48 -16.37
N PRO A 169 38.29 13.19 -15.74
CA PRO A 169 38.44 14.61 -15.52
C PRO A 169 38.67 14.93 -14.04
N THR A 170 39.63 15.81 -13.89
CA THR A 170 40.07 16.60 -12.74
C THR A 170 38.94 17.25 -11.94
N SER A 171 39.21 17.35 -10.62
CA SER A 171 38.66 18.29 -9.63
C SER A 171 37.32 18.98 -9.94
N GLN A 172 36.22 18.44 -9.40
CA GLN A 172 35.05 19.25 -9.07
C GLN A 172 34.85 19.26 -7.56
N VAL A 173 35.06 20.44 -6.97
CA VAL A 173 34.49 20.82 -5.68
C VAL A 173 32.98 20.62 -5.78
N LYS A 174 32.47 19.50 -5.28
CA LYS A 174 31.04 19.16 -5.30
C LYS A 174 30.26 20.22 -4.53
N SER A 175 29.59 21.12 -5.24
CA SER A 175 28.51 21.92 -4.69
C SER A 175 27.40 20.98 -4.21
N ILE A 176 27.33 20.75 -2.91
CA ILE A 176 26.28 19.94 -2.29
C ILE A 176 24.96 20.69 -2.45
N SER A 177 24.10 20.22 -3.34
CA SER A 177 22.71 20.69 -3.47
C SER A 177 22.02 20.63 -2.10
N PRO A 178 21.18 21.63 -1.73
CA PRO A 178 20.45 21.59 -0.47
C PRO A 178 19.55 20.35 -0.42
N SER A 179 19.85 19.45 0.50
CA SER A 179 19.08 18.23 0.71
C SER A 179 17.88 18.53 1.62
N ASN A 180 16.68 18.30 1.12
CA ASN A 180 15.42 18.41 1.89
C ASN A 180 15.22 17.30 2.94
N TYR A 181 16.26 16.53 3.26
CA TYR A 181 16.19 15.38 4.18
C TYR A 181 17.22 15.50 5.32
N TYR A 182 16.94 14.84 6.45
CA TYR A 182 17.84 14.75 7.59
C TYR A 182 19.10 13.95 7.22
N LYS A 183 20.28 14.37 7.70
CA LYS A 183 21.53 13.62 7.50
C LYS A 183 21.98 12.99 8.81
N LEU A 184 22.16 11.68 8.84
CA LEU A 184 22.77 10.97 9.97
C LEU A 184 24.20 10.55 9.61
N VAL A 185 25.14 10.85 10.50
CA VAL A 185 26.52 10.36 10.43
C VAL A 185 26.83 9.52 11.67
N ILE A 186 27.63 8.49 11.49
CA ILE A 186 28.02 7.54 12.52
C ILE A 186 29.55 7.65 12.71
N ARG A 187 29.98 7.73 13.97
CA ARG A 187 31.39 7.79 14.30
C ARG A 187 32.07 6.45 14.00
N CYS A 188 33.18 6.48 13.29
CA CYS A 188 34.01 5.32 12.97
C CYS A 188 35.48 5.70 13.21
N GLY A 189 36.07 5.20 14.31
CA GLY A 189 37.41 5.60 14.76
C GLY A 189 37.49 7.09 15.12
N SER A 190 38.45 7.80 14.51
CA SER A 190 38.62 9.25 14.64
C SER A 190 37.68 10.07 13.73
N GLY A 191 37.04 9.44 12.74
CA GLY A 191 36.21 10.10 11.73
C GLY A 191 34.70 9.92 11.88
N TRP A 192 33.97 10.54 10.95
CA TRP A 192 32.51 10.40 10.79
C TRP A 192 32.21 9.86 9.40
N LEU A 193 31.40 8.82 9.32
CA LEU A 193 30.91 8.26 8.06
C LEU A 193 29.43 8.56 7.90
N SER A 194 28.94 8.62 6.67
CA SER A 194 27.49 8.65 6.45
C SER A 194 26.87 7.36 7.02
N ALA A 195 25.63 7.46 7.52
CA ALA A 195 24.93 6.28 8.02
C ALA A 195 24.83 5.19 6.94
N ARG A 196 24.69 5.55 5.66
CA ARG A 196 24.66 4.61 4.54
C ARG A 196 25.95 3.79 4.43
N GLU A 197 27.09 4.46 4.34
CA GLU A 197 28.40 3.82 4.20
C GLU A 197 28.70 2.91 5.39
N TYR A 198 28.45 3.41 6.61
CA TYR A 198 28.70 2.63 7.81
C TYR A 198 27.83 1.35 7.87
N LEU A 199 26.53 1.47 7.55
CA LEU A 199 25.61 0.33 7.57
C LEU A 199 25.88 -0.67 6.44
N ASN A 200 26.24 -0.20 5.23
CA ASN A 200 26.68 -1.07 4.14
C ASN A 200 27.93 -1.86 4.54
N ASN A 201 28.95 -1.18 5.05
CA ASN A 201 30.19 -1.83 5.48
C ASN A 201 29.91 -2.87 6.57
N LEU A 202 29.08 -2.52 7.56
CA LEU A 202 28.67 -3.45 8.61
C LEU A 202 27.98 -4.70 8.04
N TYR A 203 27.05 -4.52 7.10
CA TYR A 203 26.34 -5.63 6.44
C TYR A 203 27.29 -6.53 5.66
N PHE A 204 28.11 -5.95 4.77
CA PHE A 204 29.01 -6.73 3.91
C PHE A 204 30.13 -7.41 4.69
N THR A 205 30.67 -6.79 5.75
CA THR A 205 31.62 -7.46 6.65
C THR A 205 30.99 -8.70 7.30
N ARG A 206 29.73 -8.59 7.77
CA ARG A 206 29.03 -9.74 8.37
C ARG A 206 28.67 -10.82 7.35
N LEU A 207 28.28 -10.42 6.14
CA LEU A 207 28.01 -11.34 5.05
C LEU A 207 29.28 -12.10 4.65
N ALA A 208 30.43 -11.43 4.57
CA ALA A 208 31.71 -12.07 4.29
C ALA A 208 32.09 -13.09 5.37
N ILE A 209 31.91 -12.76 6.66
CA ILE A 209 32.12 -13.71 7.76
C ILE A 209 31.23 -14.96 7.61
N LYS A 210 29.96 -14.78 7.24
CA LYS A 210 29.01 -15.88 7.07
C LYS A 210 29.29 -16.75 5.84
N ASN A 211 29.76 -16.15 4.75
CA ASN A 211 30.00 -16.86 3.48
C ASN A 211 31.38 -17.52 3.39
N THR A 212 32.25 -17.30 4.38
CA THR A 212 33.54 -18.02 4.46
C THR A 212 33.26 -19.45 4.96
N SER A 213 33.53 -20.45 4.11
CA SER A 213 33.02 -21.83 4.20
C SER A 213 33.48 -22.66 5.42
N LEU A 214 32.83 -23.82 5.58
CA LEU A 214 32.91 -24.88 6.63
C LEU A 214 34.30 -25.23 7.23
N SER A 215 35.42 -24.79 6.64
CA SER A 215 36.77 -25.00 7.19
C SER A 215 37.19 -23.93 8.21
N ALA A 216 36.43 -22.84 8.38
CA ALA A 216 36.74 -21.73 9.29
C ALA A 216 35.84 -21.66 10.54
N ASN A 217 35.17 -22.77 10.90
CA ASN A 217 34.21 -22.83 12.01
C ASN A 217 34.78 -22.31 13.33
N THR A 218 36.07 -22.52 13.61
CA THR A 218 36.73 -22.05 14.85
C THR A 218 36.95 -20.55 14.93
N VAL A 219 37.08 -19.84 13.80
CA VAL A 219 37.28 -18.38 13.76
C VAL A 219 35.93 -17.65 13.75
N SER A 220 34.94 -18.18 13.01
CA SER A 220 33.57 -17.67 13.03
C SER A 220 32.92 -17.82 14.41
N ASP A 221 33.07 -18.99 15.06
CA ASP A 221 32.54 -19.22 16.41
C ASP A 221 33.14 -18.28 17.46
N LYS A 222 34.45 -17.98 17.34
CA LYS A 222 35.11 -17.03 18.24
C LYS A 222 34.56 -15.61 18.02
N ALA A 223 34.44 -15.17 16.78
CA ALA A 223 33.88 -13.85 16.47
C ALA A 223 32.43 -13.73 16.96
N GLU A 224 31.60 -14.74 16.70
CA GLU A 224 30.20 -14.77 17.12
C GLU A 224 30.05 -14.80 18.65
N ARG A 225 30.85 -15.60 19.36
CA ARG A 225 30.91 -15.58 20.83
C ARG A 225 31.35 -14.22 21.35
N THR A 226 32.38 -13.59 20.75
CA THR A 226 32.83 -12.25 21.13
C THR A 226 31.74 -11.21 20.92
N PHE A 227 31.02 -11.26 19.79
CA PHE A 227 29.88 -10.35 19.55
C PHE A 227 28.74 -10.57 20.54
N ARG A 228 28.44 -11.83 20.88
CA ARG A 228 27.40 -12.17 21.86
C ARG A 228 27.78 -11.73 23.27
N THR A 229 29.02 -11.95 23.70
CA THR A 229 29.53 -11.47 25.00
C THR A 229 29.52 -9.96 25.08
N HIS A 230 29.97 -9.25 24.03
CA HIS A 230 29.89 -7.79 23.97
C HIS A 230 28.44 -7.29 23.99
N SER A 231 27.54 -7.97 23.29
CA SER A 231 26.12 -7.65 23.28
C SER A 231 25.48 -7.87 24.65
N GLN A 232 25.82 -8.94 25.37
CA GLN A 232 25.36 -9.20 26.73
C GLN A 232 25.93 -8.20 27.75
N ALA A 233 27.15 -7.70 27.52
CA ALA A 233 27.77 -6.65 28.33
C ALA A 233 27.16 -5.26 28.10
N LEU A 234 26.37 -5.07 27.03
CA LEU A 234 25.55 -3.87 26.87
C LEU A 234 24.32 -4.01 27.79
N SER A 235 24.02 -2.92 28.52
CA SER A 235 22.86 -2.70 29.39
C SER A 235 21.52 -3.28 28.85
N PRO A 236 20.47 -3.42 29.70
CA PRO A 236 19.16 -3.95 29.28
C PRO A 236 18.68 -3.37 27.95
N GLN A 237 17.92 -4.17 27.19
CA GLN A 237 17.42 -3.74 25.89
C GLN A 237 16.72 -2.38 26.03
N PRO A 238 17.05 -1.40 25.17
CA PRO A 238 16.41 -0.10 25.21
C PRO A 238 14.90 -0.22 25.09
N ALA A 239 14.18 0.69 25.74
CA ALA A 239 12.73 0.71 25.68
C ALA A 239 12.23 0.87 24.22
N PRO A 240 11.07 0.29 23.86
CA PRO A 240 10.54 0.37 22.50
C PRO A 240 10.23 1.82 22.09
N GLU A 241 9.89 2.69 23.05
CA GLU A 241 9.66 4.12 22.83
C GLU A 241 10.92 4.89 22.40
N ASP A 242 12.10 4.42 22.81
CA ASP A 242 13.41 4.97 22.48
C ASP A 242 14.06 4.29 21.26
N THR A 243 13.30 3.48 20.52
CA THR A 243 13.79 2.66 19.43
C THR A 243 13.16 3.05 18.09
N VAL A 244 14.01 3.20 17.07
CA VAL A 244 13.61 3.48 15.69
C VAL A 244 14.05 2.32 14.80
N ASN A 245 13.13 1.80 14.00
CA ASN A 245 13.44 0.75 13.03
C ASN A 245 14.17 1.37 11.82
N ILE A 246 15.33 0.80 11.46
CA ILE A 246 16.01 1.08 10.21
C ILE A 246 15.61 -0.03 9.24
N GLN A 247 14.90 0.35 8.18
CA GLN A 247 14.55 -0.55 7.10
C GLN A 247 15.26 -0.12 5.82
N PRO A 248 15.61 -1.06 4.94
CA PRO A 248 16.03 -0.71 3.60
C PRO A 248 14.86 0.04 2.95
N LEU A 249 15.06 1.32 2.65
CA LEU A 249 14.04 2.09 1.96
C LEU A 249 13.96 1.60 0.52
N PHE A 250 12.77 1.24 0.07
CA PHE A 250 12.44 0.87 -1.31
C PHE A 250 12.61 2.03 -2.33
N HIS A 251 13.50 3.00 -2.05
CA HIS A 251 13.85 4.06 -2.99
C HIS A 251 14.40 3.55 -4.33
N PRO A 252 15.19 2.45 -4.40
CA PRO A 252 15.60 1.92 -5.70
C PRO A 252 14.40 1.49 -6.54
N PHE A 253 13.41 0.86 -5.91
CA PHE A 253 12.18 0.41 -6.58
C PHE A 253 11.37 1.59 -7.11
N LEU A 254 11.11 2.61 -6.28
CA LEU A 254 10.36 3.81 -6.70
C LEU A 254 11.09 4.65 -7.77
N ARG A 255 12.40 4.45 -7.97
CA ARG A 255 13.19 5.08 -9.04
C ARG A 255 13.18 4.29 -10.35
N LEU A 256 12.72 3.05 -10.33
CA LEU A 256 12.57 2.29 -11.56
C LEU A 256 11.50 2.95 -12.44
N PRO A 257 11.61 2.84 -13.78
CA PRO A 257 10.49 3.09 -14.68
C PRO A 257 9.22 2.40 -14.18
N GLN A 258 8.08 3.05 -14.38
CA GLN A 258 6.80 2.56 -13.85
C GLN A 258 6.50 1.14 -14.33
N GLU A 259 6.88 0.82 -15.56
CA GLU A 259 6.71 -0.48 -16.20
C GLU A 259 7.47 -1.59 -15.47
N LEU A 260 8.69 -1.29 -14.97
CA LEU A 260 9.48 -2.25 -14.20
C LEU A 260 8.93 -2.42 -12.78
N GLN A 261 8.44 -1.33 -12.17
CA GLN A 261 7.76 -1.41 -10.89
C GLN A 261 6.53 -2.32 -10.99
N GLU A 262 5.72 -2.11 -12.03
CA GLU A 262 4.54 -2.92 -12.35
C GLU A 262 4.93 -4.38 -12.56
N MET A 263 5.91 -4.66 -13.41
CA MET A 263 6.33 -6.03 -13.72
C MET A 263 6.77 -6.78 -12.46
N ILE A 264 7.65 -6.19 -11.66
CA ILE A 264 8.15 -6.81 -10.42
C ILE A 264 7.00 -7.10 -9.45
N MET A 265 6.06 -6.16 -9.31
CA MET A 265 4.95 -6.28 -8.37
C MET A 265 3.90 -7.29 -8.84
N MET A 266 3.58 -7.29 -10.14
CA MET A 266 2.70 -8.29 -10.74
C MET A 266 3.31 -9.69 -10.60
N THR A 267 4.62 -9.85 -10.84
CA THR A 267 5.33 -11.12 -10.64
C THR A 267 5.33 -11.55 -9.18
N ALA A 268 5.62 -10.64 -8.24
CA ALA A 268 5.64 -10.96 -6.81
C ALA A 268 4.27 -11.40 -6.29
N ALA A 269 3.19 -10.74 -6.73
CA ALA A 269 1.83 -11.10 -6.37
C ALA A 269 1.24 -12.23 -7.24
N GLY A 270 2.02 -12.82 -8.16
CA GLY A 270 1.54 -13.87 -9.06
C GLY A 270 0.36 -13.42 -9.92
N LEU A 271 0.21 -12.11 -10.14
CA LEU A 271 -0.91 -11.53 -10.87
C LEU A 271 -0.70 -11.76 -12.36
N THR A 272 -1.41 -12.75 -12.89
CA THR A 272 -1.49 -13.02 -14.33
C THR A 272 -2.58 -12.20 -15.02
N ARG A 273 -2.82 -10.97 -14.52
CA ARG A 273 -3.94 -10.07 -14.89
C ARG A 273 -5.34 -10.62 -14.62
N ASN A 274 -5.46 -11.83 -14.09
CA ASN A 274 -6.71 -12.45 -13.68
C ASN A 274 -6.68 -12.61 -12.16
N TYR A 275 -7.67 -12.06 -11.48
CA TYR A 275 -7.82 -12.20 -10.03
C TYR A 275 -9.12 -12.94 -9.73
N ASP A 276 -8.96 -14.18 -9.29
CA ASP A 276 -10.08 -15.08 -9.05
C ASP A 276 -10.61 -14.91 -7.63
N LEU A 277 -11.86 -14.42 -7.52
CA LEU A 277 -12.58 -14.28 -6.25
C LEU A 277 -13.60 -15.42 -6.05
N LEU A 278 -13.60 -16.44 -6.92
CA LEU A 278 -14.44 -17.61 -6.74
C LEU A 278 -14.00 -18.38 -5.49
N PRO A 279 -14.93 -18.71 -4.58
CA PRO A 279 -14.62 -19.62 -3.49
C PRO A 279 -14.38 -21.03 -4.07
N GLU A 280 -13.11 -21.42 -4.15
CA GLU A 280 -12.59 -22.81 -4.17
C GLU A 280 -13.31 -23.86 -5.04
N ILE A 281 -13.93 -23.49 -6.16
CA ILE A 281 -14.32 -24.44 -7.24
C ILE A 281 -13.26 -24.45 -8.36
N SER A 282 -12.17 -23.70 -8.18
CA SER A 282 -11.00 -23.81 -9.04
C SER A 282 -10.37 -25.20 -8.82
N TYR A 283 -10.76 -26.18 -9.64
CA TYR A 283 -10.02 -27.43 -9.91
C TYR A 283 -8.64 -27.18 -10.54
N ARG A 284 -8.01 -26.03 -10.28
CA ARG A 284 -6.61 -25.82 -10.63
C ARG A 284 -5.79 -26.79 -9.79
N LEU A 285 -5.18 -27.77 -10.45
CA LEU A 285 -4.20 -28.63 -9.82
C LEU A 285 -3.21 -27.74 -9.05
N PRO A 286 -2.94 -28.05 -7.77
CA PRO A 286 -1.91 -27.34 -7.03
C PRO A 286 -0.60 -27.49 -7.79
N SER A 287 -0.08 -26.40 -8.35
CA SER A 287 1.20 -26.42 -9.02
C SER A 287 2.24 -26.84 -7.97
N LYS A 288 2.78 -28.05 -8.12
CA LYS A 288 3.80 -28.57 -7.21
C LYS A 288 5.04 -27.68 -7.35
N HIS A 289 5.40 -26.98 -6.27
CA HIS A 289 6.68 -26.30 -6.02
C HIS A 289 6.89 -24.82 -6.38
N ALA A 290 5.86 -24.04 -6.71
CA ALA A 290 6.02 -22.57 -6.72
C ALA A 290 5.84 -22.00 -5.30
N LYS A 291 6.77 -21.16 -4.82
CA LYS A 291 6.55 -20.33 -3.63
C LYS A 291 5.22 -19.58 -3.82
N SER A 292 4.35 -19.62 -2.83
CA SER A 292 3.06 -18.94 -2.93
C SER A 292 3.28 -17.44 -3.18
N PRO A 293 2.59 -16.86 -4.18
CA PRO A 293 2.69 -15.43 -4.43
C PRO A 293 2.21 -14.65 -3.21
N ILE A 294 2.75 -13.44 -3.01
CA ILE A 294 2.25 -12.56 -1.94
C ILE A 294 0.84 -12.08 -2.28
N SER A 295 -0.04 -11.99 -1.30
CA SER A 295 -1.39 -11.46 -1.55
C SER A 295 -1.35 -10.01 -2.00
N LEU A 296 -2.32 -9.58 -2.83
CA LEU A 296 -2.52 -8.16 -3.18
C LEU A 296 -2.62 -7.26 -1.94
N SER A 297 -3.27 -7.75 -0.89
CA SER A 297 -3.38 -7.04 0.39
C SER A 297 -2.02 -6.84 1.07
N THR A 298 -1.12 -7.83 0.99
CA THR A 298 0.25 -7.72 1.50
C THR A 298 1.06 -6.74 0.64
N LEU A 299 0.91 -6.81 -0.68
CA LEU A 299 1.58 -5.93 -1.63
C LEU A 299 1.24 -4.45 -1.40
N LEU A 300 -0.04 -4.13 -1.25
CA LEU A 300 -0.52 -2.76 -0.99
C LEU A 300 -0.21 -2.27 0.45
N ARG A 301 0.36 -3.11 1.31
CA ARG A 301 0.86 -2.71 2.63
C ARG A 301 2.35 -2.38 2.64
N ILE A 302 3.09 -2.67 1.56
CA ILE A 302 4.54 -2.46 1.49
C ILE A 302 4.89 -0.97 1.60
N SER A 303 4.15 -0.11 0.91
CA SER A 303 4.38 1.34 0.95
C SER A 303 3.13 2.12 0.54
N PRO A 304 2.74 3.16 1.30
CA PRO A 304 1.64 4.04 0.91
C PRO A 304 1.83 4.69 -0.46
N THR A 305 3.07 5.05 -0.81
CA THR A 305 3.40 5.66 -2.10
C THR A 305 3.17 4.68 -3.24
N ILE A 306 3.63 3.43 -3.10
CA ILE A 306 3.42 2.37 -4.09
C ILE A 306 1.92 2.09 -4.25
N THR A 307 1.18 2.04 -3.14
CA THR A 307 -0.27 1.83 -3.17
C THR A 307 -0.97 2.93 -3.96
N SER A 308 -0.63 4.19 -3.70
CA SER A 308 -1.24 5.32 -4.41
C SER A 308 -0.98 5.31 -5.92
N THR A 309 0.18 4.82 -6.37
CA THR A 309 0.55 4.78 -7.79
C THR A 309 0.03 3.53 -8.49
N MET A 310 0.05 2.38 -7.82
CA MET A 310 -0.27 1.08 -8.44
C MET A 310 -1.74 0.70 -8.34
N GLN A 311 -2.49 1.22 -7.36
CA GLN A 311 -3.86 0.75 -7.09
C GLN A 311 -4.79 0.94 -8.30
N SER A 312 -4.81 2.13 -8.90
CA SER A 312 -5.63 2.41 -10.09
C SER A 312 -5.20 1.53 -11.27
N TYR A 313 -3.90 1.35 -11.46
CA TYR A 313 -3.36 0.49 -12.51
C TYR A 313 -3.77 -0.98 -12.34
N ILE A 314 -3.64 -1.52 -11.13
CA ILE A 314 -4.06 -2.89 -10.81
C ILE A 314 -5.55 -3.05 -11.12
N LEU A 315 -6.39 -2.11 -10.70
CA LEU A 315 -7.83 -2.14 -10.98
C LEU A 315 -8.15 -2.03 -12.49
N HIS A 316 -7.37 -1.23 -13.24
CA HIS A 316 -7.55 -1.05 -14.68
C HIS A 316 -7.16 -2.29 -15.49
N ARG A 317 -6.09 -2.97 -15.09
CA ARG A 317 -5.48 -4.07 -15.88
C ARG A 317 -5.92 -5.45 -15.44
N THR A 318 -6.53 -5.57 -14.26
CA THR A 318 -6.94 -6.85 -13.69
C THR A 318 -8.38 -7.16 -14.06
N THR A 319 -8.61 -8.38 -14.54
CA THR A 319 -9.93 -8.97 -14.68
C THR A 319 -10.31 -9.61 -13.35
N PHE A 320 -11.37 -9.13 -12.72
CA PHE A 320 -11.89 -9.71 -11.48
C PHE A 320 -12.98 -10.73 -11.80
N HIS A 321 -12.77 -11.98 -11.37
CA HIS A 321 -13.71 -13.06 -11.61
C HIS A 321 -14.65 -13.28 -10.43
N PHE A 322 -15.94 -13.29 -10.70
CA PHE A 322 -17.01 -13.46 -9.72
C PHE A 322 -17.88 -14.65 -10.06
N GLY A 323 -18.44 -15.28 -9.02
CA GLY A 323 -19.46 -16.30 -9.14
C GLY A 323 -20.83 -15.71 -8.84
N LEU A 324 -21.66 -16.48 -8.13
CA LEU A 324 -22.96 -16.02 -7.62
C LEU A 324 -22.86 -15.08 -6.41
N THR A 325 -21.68 -14.95 -5.79
CA THR A 325 -21.49 -14.17 -4.57
C THR A 325 -20.19 -13.37 -4.63
N GLY A 326 -20.02 -12.41 -3.72
CA GLY A 326 -18.79 -11.64 -3.54
C GLY A 326 -18.76 -10.28 -4.23
N THR A 327 -19.51 -10.10 -5.33
CA THR A 327 -19.52 -8.83 -6.11
C THR A 327 -19.90 -7.62 -5.26
N THR A 328 -21.01 -7.69 -4.53
CA THR A 328 -21.48 -6.56 -3.70
C THR A 328 -20.48 -6.19 -2.63
N ASN A 329 -19.93 -7.17 -1.90
CA ASN A 329 -18.95 -6.94 -0.85
C ASN A 329 -17.64 -6.38 -1.41
N PHE A 330 -17.19 -6.87 -2.56
CA PHE A 330 -16.01 -6.35 -3.25
C PHE A 330 -16.18 -4.88 -3.64
N LEU A 331 -17.29 -4.54 -4.29
CA LEU A 331 -17.58 -3.16 -4.68
C LEU A 331 -17.74 -2.26 -3.44
N TRP A 332 -18.36 -2.77 -2.37
CA TRP A 332 -18.47 -2.06 -1.11
C TRP A 332 -17.11 -1.73 -0.51
N GLN A 333 -16.24 -2.74 -0.37
CA GLN A 333 -14.92 -2.61 0.24
C GLN A 333 -13.96 -1.72 -0.55
N LEU A 334 -14.07 -1.68 -1.88
CA LEU A 334 -13.25 -0.79 -2.69
C LEU A 334 -13.55 0.69 -2.46
N GLY A 335 -14.80 1.01 -2.10
CA GLY A 335 -15.27 2.38 -1.92
C GLY A 335 -15.44 3.16 -3.23
N PRO A 336 -16.12 4.32 -3.19
CA PRO A 336 -16.54 5.06 -4.37
C PRO A 336 -15.36 5.61 -5.19
N THR A 337 -14.24 5.95 -4.56
CA THR A 337 -13.06 6.49 -5.25
C THR A 337 -12.41 5.47 -6.20
N ASN A 338 -12.49 4.17 -5.85
CA ASN A 338 -11.77 3.12 -6.59
C ASN A 338 -12.63 2.37 -7.61
N ARG A 339 -13.97 2.38 -7.47
CA ARG A 339 -14.86 1.66 -8.40
C ARG A 339 -14.74 2.10 -9.86
N PRO A 340 -14.62 3.40 -10.19
CA PRO A 340 -14.46 3.83 -11.59
C PRO A 340 -13.18 3.32 -12.27
N HIS A 341 -12.20 2.85 -11.48
CA HIS A 341 -10.98 2.25 -11.98
C HIS A 341 -11.17 0.78 -12.39
N ILE A 342 -12.27 0.12 -12.02
CA ILE A 342 -12.54 -1.23 -12.53
C ILE A 342 -12.92 -1.15 -14.01
N ARG A 343 -12.13 -1.81 -14.86
CA ARG A 343 -12.39 -1.83 -16.31
C ARG A 343 -12.81 -3.20 -16.85
N ARG A 344 -12.58 -4.27 -16.09
CA ARG A 344 -12.78 -5.65 -16.55
C ARG A 344 -13.37 -6.51 -15.45
N LEU A 345 -14.55 -7.06 -15.72
CA LEU A 345 -15.22 -8.00 -14.83
C LEU A 345 -15.54 -9.28 -15.59
N ALA A 346 -15.40 -10.40 -14.90
CA ALA A 346 -15.77 -11.71 -15.41
C ALA A 346 -16.76 -12.40 -14.47
N PHE A 347 -17.83 -12.98 -15.00
CA PHE A 347 -18.86 -13.64 -14.20
C PHE A 347 -19.04 -15.09 -14.63
N HIS A 348 -19.02 -15.99 -13.64
CA HIS A 348 -19.12 -17.44 -13.79
C HIS A 348 -20.28 -17.96 -12.92
N PHE A 349 -21.52 -17.61 -13.30
CA PHE A 349 -22.71 -17.89 -12.49
C PHE A 349 -23.19 -19.35 -12.53
N GLY A 350 -22.84 -20.07 -13.59
CA GLY A 350 -23.27 -21.43 -13.88
C GLY A 350 -24.77 -21.62 -14.12
N ARG A 351 -25.34 -22.77 -13.71
CA ARG A 351 -26.73 -23.14 -14.05
C ARG A 351 -27.80 -22.17 -13.54
N GLY A 352 -27.52 -21.47 -12.44
CA GLY A 352 -28.44 -20.50 -11.82
C GLY A 352 -28.29 -19.07 -12.34
N ALA A 353 -27.57 -18.85 -13.44
CA ALA A 353 -27.19 -17.53 -13.94
C ALA A 353 -28.37 -16.58 -14.13
N LEU A 354 -29.39 -17.01 -14.88
CA LEU A 354 -30.50 -16.14 -15.21
C LEU A 354 -31.32 -15.77 -13.99
N LEU A 355 -31.62 -16.75 -13.13
CA LEU A 355 -32.30 -16.49 -11.86
C LEU A 355 -31.52 -15.50 -10.98
N HIS A 356 -30.19 -15.66 -10.91
CA HIS A 356 -29.34 -14.72 -10.16
C HIS A 356 -29.39 -13.31 -10.77
N CYS A 357 -29.28 -13.18 -12.09
CA CYS A 357 -29.36 -11.91 -12.79
C CYS A 357 -30.73 -11.25 -12.61
N VAL A 358 -31.82 -12.02 -12.72
CA VAL A 358 -33.20 -11.53 -12.51
C VAL A 358 -33.38 -11.02 -11.07
N ARG A 359 -32.93 -11.79 -10.07
CA ARG A 359 -33.01 -11.37 -8.66
C ARG A 359 -32.31 -10.05 -8.39
N TRP A 360 -31.09 -9.87 -8.91
CA TRP A 360 -30.22 -8.81 -8.39
C TRP A 360 -29.90 -7.68 -9.38
N LEU A 361 -29.98 -7.92 -10.69
CA LEU A 361 -29.45 -7.01 -11.70
C LEU A 361 -30.44 -6.62 -12.81
N ALA A 362 -31.51 -7.40 -13.02
CA ALA A 362 -32.50 -7.12 -14.06
C ALA A 362 -33.15 -5.74 -13.89
N PRO A 363 -33.69 -5.14 -14.96
CA PRO A 363 -34.54 -3.95 -14.86
C PRO A 363 -35.73 -4.15 -13.92
N ASP A 364 -36.28 -3.06 -13.39
CA ASP A 364 -37.41 -3.12 -12.46
C ASP A 364 -38.68 -3.72 -13.08
N PRO A 365 -39.07 -3.39 -14.33
CA PRO A 365 -40.22 -4.03 -14.97
C PRO A 365 -40.13 -5.56 -15.04
N ILE A 366 -38.93 -6.09 -15.33
CA ILE A 366 -38.68 -7.54 -15.34
C ILE A 366 -38.77 -8.13 -13.93
N PHE A 367 -38.20 -7.46 -12.94
CA PHE A 367 -38.22 -7.92 -11.56
C PHE A 367 -39.63 -7.90 -10.96
N ASP A 368 -40.39 -6.83 -11.20
CA ASP A 368 -41.74 -6.65 -10.68
C ASP A 368 -42.74 -7.61 -11.35
N LEU A 369 -42.52 -7.92 -12.64
CA LEU A 369 -43.30 -8.93 -13.35
C LEU A 369 -43.00 -10.34 -12.84
N LEU A 370 -41.72 -10.73 -12.77
CA LEU A 370 -41.33 -12.10 -12.44
C LEU A 370 -41.36 -12.41 -10.94
N GLN A 371 -41.17 -11.40 -10.08
CA GLN A 371 -41.12 -11.51 -8.62
C GLN A 371 -40.29 -12.73 -8.16
N PRO A 372 -39.00 -12.81 -8.53
CA PRO A 372 -38.21 -13.99 -8.29
C PRO A 372 -38.17 -14.31 -6.78
N PRO A 373 -38.39 -15.58 -6.40
CA PRO A 373 -38.55 -15.94 -4.99
C PRO A 373 -37.25 -15.67 -4.24
N VAL A 374 -37.34 -15.03 -3.07
CA VAL A 374 -36.23 -14.87 -2.13
C VAL A 374 -36.65 -15.46 -0.78
N GLN A 375 -35.68 -15.90 0.05
CA GLN A 375 -35.97 -16.44 1.38
C GLN A 375 -36.86 -15.47 2.17
N LYS A 376 -38.09 -15.91 2.47
CA LYS A 376 -39.15 -15.10 3.10
C LYS A 376 -38.75 -14.55 4.46
N ASP A 377 -37.84 -15.23 5.14
CA ASP A 377 -37.37 -14.88 6.49
C ASP A 377 -36.53 -13.58 6.53
N MET A 378 -36.13 -13.06 5.36
CA MET A 378 -35.24 -11.90 5.24
C MET A 378 -35.98 -10.57 5.10
N GLY A 379 -37.32 -10.56 5.07
CA GLY A 379 -38.12 -9.34 4.96
C GLY A 379 -37.76 -8.49 3.74
N GLY A 380 -37.61 -7.17 3.92
CA GLY A 380 -37.24 -6.23 2.85
C GLY A 380 -35.74 -6.18 2.51
N LEU A 381 -34.89 -6.96 3.19
CA LEU A 381 -33.44 -6.95 2.99
C LEU A 381 -33.00 -7.34 1.56
N PRO A 382 -33.64 -8.31 0.88
CA PRO A 382 -33.33 -8.62 -0.51
C PRO A 382 -33.56 -7.43 -1.45
N TYR A 383 -34.64 -6.68 -1.25
CA TYR A 383 -34.93 -5.51 -2.07
C TYR A 383 -33.86 -4.43 -1.85
N PHE A 384 -33.48 -4.19 -0.58
CA PHE A 384 -32.38 -3.29 -0.26
C PHE A 384 -31.07 -3.70 -0.95
N TRP A 385 -30.67 -4.97 -0.88
CA TRP A 385 -29.45 -5.47 -1.52
C TRP A 385 -29.49 -5.39 -3.04
N ARG A 386 -30.65 -5.62 -3.66
CA ARG A 386 -30.86 -5.41 -5.10
C ARG A 386 -30.63 -3.95 -5.48
N CYS A 387 -31.29 -3.02 -4.79
CA CYS A 387 -31.10 -1.58 -5.03
C CYS A 387 -29.64 -1.18 -4.84
N GLN A 388 -29.01 -1.67 -3.77
CA GLN A 388 -27.61 -1.39 -3.48
C GLN A 388 -26.68 -1.93 -4.58
N LEU A 389 -26.83 -3.18 -5.01
CA LEU A 389 -25.99 -3.75 -6.05
C LEU A 389 -26.18 -3.02 -7.39
N ARG A 390 -27.42 -2.70 -7.78
CA ARG A 390 -27.68 -1.95 -9.01
C ARG A 390 -27.08 -0.55 -8.97
N ALA A 391 -27.19 0.16 -7.84
CA ALA A 391 -26.54 1.46 -7.65
C ALA A 391 -25.01 1.35 -7.80
N LEU A 392 -24.40 0.36 -7.15
CA LEU A 392 -22.96 0.10 -7.25
C LEU A 392 -22.53 -0.30 -8.67
N ALA A 393 -23.34 -1.10 -9.37
CA ALA A 393 -23.06 -1.52 -10.74
C ALA A 393 -23.10 -0.33 -11.71
N LYS A 394 -23.99 0.64 -11.48
CA LYS A 394 -24.10 1.85 -12.31
C LYS A 394 -22.88 2.77 -12.22
N GLU A 395 -22.09 2.69 -11.15
CA GLU A 395 -20.82 3.42 -11.02
C GLU A 395 -19.69 2.83 -11.89
N LEU A 396 -19.89 1.65 -12.50
CA LEU A 396 -18.87 0.94 -13.24
C LEU A 396 -18.97 1.19 -14.75
N HIS A 397 -17.85 1.59 -15.34
CA HIS A 397 -17.68 1.82 -16.76
C HIS A 397 -16.65 0.85 -17.33
N LEU A 398 -17.14 -0.30 -17.80
CA LEU A 398 -16.35 -1.44 -18.19
C LEU A 398 -15.91 -1.34 -19.65
N THR A 399 -14.62 -1.59 -19.89
CA THR A 399 -14.07 -1.84 -21.23
C THR A 399 -14.46 -3.24 -21.70
N GLU A 400 -14.45 -4.22 -20.80
CA GLU A 400 -14.80 -5.60 -21.15
C GLU A 400 -15.56 -6.29 -20.03
N LEU A 401 -16.70 -6.86 -20.39
CA LEU A 401 -17.51 -7.73 -19.54
C LEU A 401 -17.41 -9.16 -20.07
N ILE A 402 -16.88 -10.07 -19.26
CA ILE A 402 -16.67 -11.45 -19.63
C ILE A 402 -17.75 -12.32 -18.96
N ILE A 403 -18.45 -13.14 -19.74
CA ILE A 403 -19.51 -14.03 -19.25
C ILE A 403 -19.10 -15.48 -19.52
N GLY A 404 -18.96 -16.26 -18.44
CA GLY A 404 -18.69 -17.69 -18.49
C GLY A 404 -19.97 -18.47 -18.81
N VAL A 405 -19.98 -19.22 -19.91
CA VAL A 405 -21.17 -19.93 -20.40
C VAL A 405 -21.14 -21.45 -20.17
N GLN A 406 -20.03 -22.00 -19.68
CA GLN A 406 -19.78 -23.45 -19.60
C GLN A 406 -20.95 -24.28 -19.02
N THR A 407 -21.61 -23.78 -17.97
CA THR A 407 -22.73 -24.49 -17.31
C THR A 407 -24.05 -23.72 -17.40
N MET A 408 -24.12 -22.70 -18.25
CA MET A 408 -25.32 -21.90 -18.46
C MET A 408 -26.21 -22.54 -19.54
N PRO A 409 -27.53 -22.69 -19.32
CA PRO A 409 -28.44 -23.13 -20.37
C PRO A 409 -28.39 -22.18 -21.57
N HIS A 410 -28.31 -22.70 -22.80
CA HIS A 410 -28.15 -21.86 -24.01
C HIS A 410 -29.28 -20.84 -24.17
N ALA A 411 -30.51 -21.26 -23.87
CA ALA A 411 -31.71 -20.41 -23.95
C ALA A 411 -31.70 -19.21 -22.99
N ASP A 412 -30.81 -19.22 -21.98
CA ASP A 412 -30.72 -18.18 -20.96
C ASP A 412 -29.62 -17.15 -21.26
N ILE A 413 -28.65 -17.50 -22.13
CA ILE A 413 -27.47 -16.68 -22.41
C ILE A 413 -27.85 -15.29 -22.92
N ALA A 414 -28.81 -15.21 -23.85
CA ALA A 414 -29.23 -13.93 -24.44
C ALA A 414 -29.80 -12.96 -23.38
N MET A 415 -30.70 -13.44 -22.52
CA MET A 415 -31.31 -12.63 -21.48
C MET A 415 -30.30 -12.26 -20.38
N VAL A 416 -29.41 -13.18 -19.99
CA VAL A 416 -28.30 -12.90 -19.06
C VAL A 416 -27.39 -11.82 -19.62
N ALA A 417 -26.96 -11.95 -20.88
CA ALA A 417 -26.10 -10.97 -21.52
C ALA A 417 -26.75 -9.58 -21.59
N ARG A 418 -28.05 -9.51 -21.91
CA ARG A 418 -28.80 -8.25 -21.95
C ARG A 418 -28.91 -7.61 -20.56
N ILE A 419 -29.33 -8.37 -19.54
CA ILE A 419 -29.40 -7.89 -18.14
C ILE A 419 -28.04 -7.36 -17.70
N MET A 420 -26.97 -8.14 -17.91
CA MET A 420 -25.65 -7.79 -17.44
C MET A 420 -25.14 -6.53 -18.14
N LYS A 421 -25.28 -6.44 -19.47
CA LYS A 421 -24.88 -5.25 -20.25
C LYS A 421 -25.60 -3.98 -19.79
N GLU A 422 -26.90 -4.07 -19.53
CA GLU A 422 -27.72 -2.92 -19.10
C GLU A 422 -27.57 -2.59 -17.61
N SER A 423 -27.10 -3.52 -16.77
CA SER A 423 -26.95 -3.30 -15.33
C SER A 423 -25.81 -2.36 -14.96
N PHE A 424 -24.75 -2.31 -15.77
CA PHE A 424 -23.59 -1.43 -15.54
C PHE A 424 -23.82 -0.01 -16.09
N GLY A 425 -22.95 0.93 -15.74
CA GLY A 425 -22.99 2.31 -16.23
C GLY A 425 -22.67 2.40 -17.72
N SER A 426 -21.62 1.71 -18.16
CA SER A 426 -21.33 1.46 -19.58
C SER A 426 -20.54 0.17 -19.77
N VAL A 427 -20.73 -0.49 -20.91
CA VAL A 427 -19.97 -1.68 -21.31
C VAL A 427 -19.59 -1.54 -22.78
N GLU A 428 -18.30 -1.43 -23.08
CA GLU A 428 -17.80 -1.30 -24.45
C GLU A 428 -17.86 -2.63 -25.21
N LYS A 429 -17.45 -3.73 -24.55
CA LYS A 429 -17.40 -5.06 -25.15
C LYS A 429 -17.94 -6.12 -24.19
N VAL A 430 -18.74 -7.04 -24.73
CA VAL A 430 -19.15 -8.28 -24.04
C VAL A 430 -18.44 -9.46 -24.70
N SER A 431 -17.77 -10.28 -23.90
CA SER A 431 -16.99 -11.44 -24.34
C SER A 431 -17.54 -12.69 -23.66
N PHE A 432 -17.67 -13.79 -24.40
CA PHE A 432 -18.14 -15.06 -23.87
C PHE A 432 -16.99 -16.05 -23.76
N VAL A 433 -16.87 -16.72 -22.61
CA VAL A 433 -15.78 -17.67 -22.37
C VAL A 433 -16.30 -19.01 -21.89
N GLU A 434 -15.57 -20.05 -22.30
CA GLU A 434 -15.74 -21.41 -21.83
C GLU A 434 -14.46 -21.84 -21.13
N ASN A 435 -14.58 -22.23 -19.86
CA ASN A 435 -13.47 -22.81 -19.11
C ASN A 435 -13.52 -24.32 -19.27
N PHE A 436 -12.41 -24.95 -19.61
CA PHE A 436 -12.28 -26.40 -19.70
C PHE A 436 -11.68 -26.97 -18.41
N LEU A 437 -11.88 -28.27 -18.20
CA LEU A 437 -11.38 -29.00 -17.02
C LEU A 437 -9.85 -29.05 -16.96
N ASP A 438 -9.17 -28.85 -18.09
CA ASP A 438 -7.72 -28.74 -18.20
C ASP A 438 -7.17 -27.36 -17.74
N GLY A 439 -8.05 -26.46 -17.34
CA GLY A 439 -7.71 -25.10 -16.91
C GLY A 439 -7.52 -24.12 -18.06
N THR A 440 -7.81 -24.51 -19.30
CA THR A 440 -7.81 -23.60 -20.46
C THR A 440 -9.11 -22.82 -20.54
N THR A 441 -9.01 -21.55 -20.93
CA THR A 441 -10.18 -20.69 -21.19
C THR A 441 -10.21 -20.39 -22.69
N LYS A 442 -11.30 -20.77 -23.35
CA LYS A 442 -11.55 -20.46 -24.77
C LYS A 442 -12.53 -19.30 -24.88
N LEU A 443 -12.15 -18.30 -25.67
CA LEU A 443 -13.06 -17.24 -26.08
C LEU A 443 -13.99 -17.81 -27.17
N LEU A 444 -15.29 -17.63 -26.99
CA LEU A 444 -16.29 -18.01 -27.98
C LEU A 444 -16.45 -16.87 -28.98
N ASP A 445 -16.51 -17.22 -30.26
CA ASP A 445 -16.76 -16.30 -31.35
C ASP A 445 -18.26 -16.19 -31.66
N GLY A 446 -18.65 -15.22 -32.49
CA GLY A 446 -20.03 -15.04 -32.90
C GLY A 446 -20.59 -16.14 -33.80
N ALA A 447 -19.77 -17.13 -34.19
CA ALA A 447 -20.20 -18.29 -34.97
C ALA A 447 -20.64 -19.46 -34.08
N ASP A 448 -20.39 -19.40 -32.76
CA ASP A 448 -20.87 -20.40 -31.81
C ASP A 448 -22.40 -20.37 -31.72
N THR A 449 -23.03 -21.51 -32.02
CA THR A 449 -24.50 -21.67 -32.04
C THR A 449 -25.14 -21.35 -30.70
N ARG A 450 -24.41 -21.44 -29.59
CA ARG A 450 -24.91 -21.09 -28.26
C ARG A 450 -25.12 -19.59 -28.08
N LEU A 451 -24.43 -18.78 -28.88
CA LEU A 451 -24.55 -17.33 -28.87
C LEU A 451 -25.58 -16.82 -29.89
N GLU A 452 -26.29 -17.74 -30.56
CA GLU A 452 -27.38 -17.39 -31.45
C GLU A 452 -28.48 -16.65 -30.67
N GLY A 453 -28.86 -15.46 -31.14
CA GLY A 453 -29.86 -14.61 -30.48
C GLY A 453 -29.29 -13.66 -29.42
N VAL A 454 -28.01 -13.74 -29.05
CA VAL A 454 -27.39 -12.76 -28.15
C VAL A 454 -27.43 -11.37 -28.79
N GLY A 455 -28.04 -10.41 -28.09
CA GLY A 455 -28.22 -9.04 -28.59
C GLY A 455 -29.37 -8.87 -29.59
N LYS A 456 -30.21 -9.89 -29.78
CA LYS A 456 -31.42 -9.85 -30.60
C LYS A 456 -32.64 -10.23 -29.76
N GLY A 457 -33.83 -9.79 -30.17
CA GLY A 457 -35.11 -10.10 -29.52
C GLY A 457 -35.54 -9.07 -28.48
N SER A 458 -36.85 -8.90 -28.34
CA SER A 458 -37.45 -7.96 -27.39
C SER A 458 -37.40 -8.49 -25.96
N TRP A 459 -37.56 -7.61 -24.97
CA TRP A 459 -37.75 -8.04 -23.58
C TRP A 459 -38.98 -8.93 -23.42
N ARG A 460 -40.04 -8.69 -24.21
CA ARG A 460 -41.24 -9.52 -24.29
C ARG A 460 -40.89 -10.96 -24.67
N ASP A 461 -40.20 -11.17 -25.80
CA ASP A 461 -39.86 -12.50 -26.30
C ASP A 461 -39.01 -13.28 -25.29
N MET A 462 -38.00 -12.60 -24.71
CA MET A 462 -37.12 -13.20 -23.71
C MET A 462 -37.88 -13.59 -22.44
N THR A 463 -38.80 -12.74 -21.99
CA THR A 463 -39.56 -12.96 -20.75
C THR A 463 -40.63 -14.03 -20.92
N MET A 464 -41.39 -13.99 -22.02
CA MET A 464 -42.38 -15.02 -22.36
C MET A 464 -41.71 -16.39 -22.49
N GLY A 465 -40.61 -16.47 -23.26
CA GLY A 465 -39.84 -17.69 -23.40
C GLY A 465 -39.25 -18.18 -22.07
N TYR A 466 -38.83 -17.28 -21.17
CA TYR A 466 -38.36 -17.66 -19.84
C TYR A 466 -39.47 -18.30 -19.00
N VAL A 467 -40.66 -17.68 -18.96
CA VAL A 467 -41.80 -18.17 -18.17
C VAL A 467 -42.31 -19.50 -18.73
N GLU A 468 -42.50 -19.60 -20.05
CA GLU A 468 -42.97 -20.82 -20.72
C GLU A 468 -42.07 -22.03 -20.41
N ARG A 469 -40.74 -21.86 -20.55
CA ARG A 469 -39.77 -22.93 -20.29
C ARG A 469 -39.82 -23.44 -18.85
N HIS A 470 -39.92 -22.53 -17.87
CA HIS A 470 -39.86 -22.90 -16.45
C HIS A 470 -41.24 -23.28 -15.88
N LYS A 471 -42.35 -22.85 -16.50
CA LYS A 471 -43.70 -23.39 -16.20
C LYS A 471 -43.80 -24.86 -16.58
N ARG A 472 -43.24 -25.26 -17.73
CA ARG A 472 -43.22 -26.66 -18.20
C ARG A 472 -42.40 -27.59 -17.30
N GLN A 473 -41.48 -27.06 -16.51
CA GLN A 473 -40.68 -27.85 -15.56
C GLN A 473 -41.46 -28.06 -14.25
N VAL A 474 -42.10 -29.23 -14.15
CA VAL A 474 -42.89 -29.63 -12.98
C VAL A 474 -42.04 -29.54 -11.70
N GLY A 475 -42.53 -28.79 -10.70
CA GLY A 475 -41.88 -28.62 -9.40
C GLY A 475 -40.75 -27.58 -9.34
N TRP A 476 -40.34 -27.00 -10.47
CA TRP A 476 -39.24 -26.02 -10.53
C TRP A 476 -39.70 -24.56 -10.62
N HIS A 477 -40.93 -24.30 -11.06
CA HIS A 477 -41.48 -22.93 -11.18
C HIS A 477 -41.36 -22.09 -9.89
N ASN A 478 -41.53 -22.72 -8.72
CA ASN A 478 -41.41 -22.07 -7.40
C ASN A 478 -40.00 -21.55 -7.07
N TYR A 479 -38.99 -21.91 -7.85
CA TYR A 479 -37.61 -21.43 -7.68
C TYR A 479 -37.28 -20.25 -8.59
N HIS A 480 -38.07 -20.01 -9.64
CA HIS A 480 -37.73 -19.09 -10.73
C HIS A 480 -38.53 -17.79 -10.71
N PHE A 481 -39.82 -17.85 -10.39
CA PHE A 481 -40.72 -16.70 -10.32
C PHE A 481 -41.75 -16.86 -9.20
N GLY A 482 -42.45 -15.76 -8.89
CA GLY A 482 -43.47 -15.72 -7.85
C GLY A 482 -44.66 -16.63 -8.17
N LEU A 483 -45.36 -17.07 -7.11
CA LEU A 483 -46.55 -17.93 -7.22
C LEU A 483 -47.64 -17.30 -8.09
N GLU A 484 -47.76 -15.98 -8.10
CA GLU A 484 -48.71 -15.25 -8.94
C GLU A 484 -48.44 -15.52 -10.43
N VAL A 485 -47.19 -15.40 -10.87
CA VAL A 485 -46.78 -15.66 -12.27
C VAL A 485 -46.96 -17.12 -12.62
N ALA A 486 -46.70 -18.02 -11.67
CA ALA A 486 -46.90 -19.46 -11.85
C ALA A 486 -48.37 -19.81 -12.11
N GLY A 487 -49.32 -19.09 -11.48
CA GLY A 487 -50.76 -19.29 -11.65
C GLY A 487 -51.39 -18.57 -12.83
N MET A 488 -50.73 -17.58 -13.43
CA MET A 488 -51.29 -16.80 -14.54
C MET A 488 -51.44 -17.62 -15.83
N THR A 489 -52.48 -17.33 -16.61
CA THR A 489 -52.57 -17.80 -18.00
C THR A 489 -51.59 -17.03 -18.89
N GLU A 490 -51.39 -17.50 -20.12
CA GLU A 490 -50.53 -16.82 -21.09
C GLU A 490 -51.09 -15.44 -21.46
N GLU A 491 -52.41 -15.34 -21.64
CA GLU A 491 -53.11 -14.09 -21.98
C GLU A 491 -53.07 -13.07 -20.83
N GLU A 492 -53.10 -13.53 -19.58
CA GLU A 492 -52.94 -12.66 -18.41
C GLU A 492 -51.53 -12.11 -18.29
N LEU A 493 -50.52 -12.92 -18.63
CA LEU A 493 -49.13 -12.51 -18.65
C LEU A 493 -48.88 -11.47 -19.76
N GLU A 494 -49.39 -11.72 -20.97
CA GLU A 494 -49.32 -10.76 -22.08
C GLU A 494 -49.97 -9.42 -21.72
N ARG A 495 -51.16 -9.46 -21.09
CA ARG A 495 -51.85 -8.23 -20.65
C ARG A 495 -51.01 -7.42 -19.65
N LYS A 496 -50.26 -8.07 -18.77
CA LYS A 496 -49.34 -7.39 -17.85
C LYS A 496 -48.14 -6.77 -18.59
N ILE A 497 -47.58 -7.51 -19.55
CA ILE A 497 -46.48 -7.02 -20.40
C ILE A 497 -46.93 -5.82 -21.23
N ASP A 498 -48.15 -5.86 -21.78
CA ASP A 498 -48.74 -4.78 -22.57
C ASP A 498 -48.91 -3.47 -21.78
N GLY A 499 -49.11 -3.58 -20.46
CA GLY A 499 -49.13 -2.44 -19.54
C GLY A 499 -47.86 -1.58 -19.60
N GLU A 500 -46.72 -2.18 -19.95
CA GLU A 500 -45.42 -1.51 -20.14
C GLU A 500 -44.81 -1.85 -21.52
N SER A 501 -45.65 -1.95 -22.56
CA SER A 501 -45.24 -2.29 -23.94
C SER A 501 -44.00 -1.54 -24.44
N VAL A 502 -43.88 -0.25 -24.15
CA VAL A 502 -42.71 0.58 -24.54
C VAL A 502 -41.39 -0.02 -24.05
N PHE A 503 -41.35 -0.54 -22.83
CA PHE A 503 -40.16 -1.21 -22.30
C PHE A 503 -40.04 -2.63 -22.88
N PHE A 504 -41.11 -3.40 -22.87
CA PHE A 504 -41.06 -4.81 -23.23
C PHE A 504 -40.82 -5.07 -24.72
N ASP A 505 -41.23 -4.16 -25.59
CA ASP A 505 -41.05 -4.29 -27.04
C ASP A 505 -39.68 -3.76 -27.51
N SER A 506 -38.86 -3.23 -26.59
CA SER A 506 -37.53 -2.66 -26.87
C SER A 506 -36.40 -3.67 -27.01
#